data_AF-R7U897-F1
#
_entry.id   AF-R7U897-F1
#
_cell.length_a   1.000
_cell.length_b   1.000
_cell.length_c   1.000
_cell.angle_alpha   90.00
_cell.angle_beta   90.00
_cell.angle_gamma   90.00
#
_symmetry.space_group_name_H-M   'P 1'
#
loop_
_entity.id
_entity.type
_entity.pdbx_description
1 polymer ?
#
loop_
_entity_poly.entity_id
_entity_poly.type
_entity_poly.pdbx_seq_one_letter_code
_entity_poly.pdbx_strand_id
1 'polypeptide(L)'
;EEQLFHGTPDFETVCCICNQSFDCRVSGVHGTLYGDGAYFSKSASYGNNFTQESAANQQRFMFRGSVLVGRFTKGSEGLRRPPALADRHRLLYDSVVDDPRSPSIFVIFQNDQAYPKHLIEY
;
A
#
# COMPACT_ATOMS: atom_id res chain seq x y z
N GLU A 1 2.37 9.58 -10.33
CA GLU A 1 1.52 8.39 -10.19
C GLU A 1 2.36 7.18 -10.51
N GLU A 2 2.22 6.09 -9.75
CA GLU A 2 2.97 4.85 -9.91
C GLU A 2 2.01 3.66 -10.06
N GLN A 3 2.45 2.62 -10.76
CA GLN A 3 1.73 1.34 -10.81
C GLN A 3 2.38 0.39 -9.81
N LEU A 4 1.71 0.12 -8.69
CA LEU A 4 2.27 -0.63 -7.57
C LEU A 4 1.44 -1.87 -7.25
N PHE A 5 2.06 -2.82 -6.55
CA PHE A 5 1.45 -4.09 -6.16
C PHE A 5 0.96 -4.07 -4.71
N HIS A 6 -0.16 -4.73 -4.45
CA HIS A 6 -0.73 -4.90 -3.11
C HIS A 6 -1.21 -6.35 -2.97
N GLY A 7 -0.50 -7.13 -2.14
CA GLY A 7 -0.90 -8.51 -1.84
C GLY A 7 -2.14 -8.54 -0.94
N THR A 8 -3.05 -9.47 -1.20
CA THR A 8 -4.26 -9.67 -0.41
C THR A 8 -4.31 -11.09 0.15
N PRO A 9 -4.76 -11.29 1.39
CA PRO A 9 -4.73 -12.61 2.04
C PRO A 9 -5.77 -13.58 1.45
N ASP A 10 -6.94 -13.10 1.05
CA ASP A 10 -8.06 -13.94 0.64
C ASP A 10 -8.99 -13.22 -0.36
N PHE A 11 -9.91 -14.01 -0.93
CA PHE A 11 -10.89 -13.50 -1.90
C PHE A 11 -11.94 -12.57 -1.27
N GLU A 12 -12.21 -12.69 0.04
CA GLU A 12 -13.12 -11.77 0.73
C GLU A 12 -12.53 -10.35 0.77
N THR A 13 -11.24 -10.24 1.05
CA THR A 13 -10.48 -8.98 0.99
C THR A 13 -10.48 -8.40 -0.42
N VAL A 14 -10.36 -9.25 -1.45
CA VAL A 14 -10.49 -8.83 -2.86
C VAL A 14 -11.86 -8.21 -3.12
N CYS A 15 -12.95 -8.87 -2.70
CA CYS A 15 -14.31 -8.32 -2.85
C CYS A 15 -14.47 -6.98 -2.12
N CYS A 16 -13.93 -6.86 -0.91
CA CYS A 16 -13.94 -5.60 -0.15
C CYS A 16 -13.22 -4.48 -0.91
N ILE A 17 -12.01 -4.73 -1.42
CA ILE A 17 -11.23 -3.74 -2.17
C ILE A 17 -11.93 -3.33 -3.47
N CYS A 18 -12.52 -4.28 -4.20
CA CYS A 18 -13.28 -3.97 -5.41
C CYS A 18 -14.50 -3.06 -5.15
N ASN A 19 -15.15 -3.21 -3.99
CA ASN A 19 -16.34 -2.45 -3.64
C ASN A 19 -16.04 -1.11 -2.96
N GLN A 20 -14.96 -1.02 -2.19
CA GLN A 20 -14.69 0.11 -1.29
C GLN A 20 -13.34 0.79 -1.54
N SER A 21 -12.58 0.33 -2.54
CA SER A 21 -11.15 0.66 -2.71
C SER A 21 -10.30 0.16 -1.53
N PHE A 22 -9.02 0.52 -1.54
CA PHE A 22 -8.12 0.27 -0.42
C PHE A 22 -8.52 1.11 0.80
N ASP A 23 -8.51 0.49 1.99
CA ASP A 23 -8.74 1.20 3.26
C ASP A 23 -7.46 1.25 4.09
N CYS A 24 -6.86 2.43 4.19
CA CYS A 24 -5.63 2.64 4.96
C CYS A 24 -5.81 2.32 6.45
N ARG A 25 -7.04 2.33 6.98
CA ARG A 25 -7.34 2.07 8.39
C ARG A 25 -7.30 0.59 8.76
N VAL A 26 -7.41 -0.30 7.76
CA VAL A 26 -7.33 -1.76 7.94
C VAL A 26 -5.87 -2.24 7.97
N SER A 27 -4.90 -1.31 7.83
CA SER A 27 -3.47 -1.59 7.95
C SER A 27 -3.11 -2.21 9.31
N GLY A 28 -2.07 -3.04 9.32
CA GLY A 28 -1.49 -3.58 10.57
C GLY A 28 -1.50 -5.09 10.71
N VAL A 29 -2.12 -5.82 9.76
CA VAL A 29 -2.10 -7.30 9.76
C VAL A 29 -0.68 -7.87 9.65
N HIS A 30 0.26 -7.13 9.04
CA HIS A 30 1.65 -7.54 8.82
C HIS A 30 2.72 -6.61 9.41
N GLY A 31 2.37 -5.82 10.43
CA GLY A 31 3.26 -4.85 11.08
C GLY A 31 3.44 -3.56 10.27
N THR A 32 3.49 -2.40 10.95
CA THR A 32 3.48 -1.07 10.34
C THR A 32 4.81 -0.33 10.50
N LEU A 33 5.89 -0.90 9.94
CA LEU A 33 7.27 -0.40 10.07
C LEU A 33 7.49 1.05 9.59
N TYR A 34 6.67 1.54 8.66
CA TYR A 34 6.85 2.82 7.98
C TYR A 34 5.65 3.76 8.17
N GLY A 35 4.60 3.29 8.83
CA GLY A 35 3.39 4.05 9.14
C GLY A 35 2.12 3.19 9.08
N ASP A 36 1.09 3.65 9.78
CA ASP A 36 -0.25 3.07 9.82
C ASP A 36 -1.05 3.50 8.58
N GLY A 37 -0.79 2.82 7.46
CA GLY A 37 -1.47 3.08 6.19
C GLY A 37 -1.46 1.88 5.25
N ALA A 38 -2.01 2.05 4.05
CA ALA A 38 -2.04 1.01 3.03
C ALA A 38 -0.66 0.85 2.37
N TYR A 39 -0.13 -0.37 2.37
CA TYR A 39 1.20 -0.70 1.85
C TYR A 39 1.16 -1.14 0.39
N PHE A 40 2.07 -0.62 -0.42
CA PHE A 40 2.23 -0.96 -1.82
C PHE A 40 3.70 -1.22 -2.15
N SER A 41 3.99 -2.22 -2.98
CA SER A 41 5.35 -2.56 -3.39
C SER A 41 5.59 -2.28 -4.87
N LYS A 42 6.83 -1.92 -5.24
CA LYS A 42 7.22 -1.82 -6.65
C LYS A 42 7.33 -3.19 -7.34
N SER A 43 7.69 -4.22 -6.59
CA SER A 43 7.84 -5.59 -7.11
C SER A 43 6.66 -6.47 -6.72
N ALA A 44 6.15 -7.24 -7.69
CA ALA A 44 5.18 -8.31 -7.43
C ALA A 44 5.77 -9.39 -6.53
N SER A 45 7.06 -9.71 -6.66
CA SER A 45 7.70 -10.73 -5.81
C SER A 45 7.70 -10.34 -4.34
N TYR A 46 7.81 -9.04 -4.02
CA TYR A 46 7.68 -8.55 -2.66
C TYR A 46 6.22 -8.59 -2.19
N GLY A 47 5.28 -8.18 -3.06
CA GLY A 47 3.85 -8.24 -2.79
C GLY A 47 3.34 -9.65 -2.52
N ASN A 48 3.93 -10.67 -3.14
CA ASN A 48 3.59 -12.08 -2.94
C ASN A 48 3.74 -12.52 -1.47
N ASN A 49 4.66 -11.92 -0.72
CA ASN A 49 4.86 -12.24 0.70
C ASN A 49 3.65 -11.86 1.58
N PHE A 50 2.73 -11.04 1.05
CA PHE A 50 1.50 -10.59 1.71
C PHE A 50 0.26 -11.25 1.10
N THR A 51 0.43 -12.36 0.38
CA THR A 51 -0.64 -13.20 -0.16
C THR A 51 -0.69 -14.52 0.60
N GLN A 52 -1.87 -15.15 0.64
CA GLN A 52 -2.01 -16.53 1.12
C GLN A 52 -2.65 -17.39 0.03
N GLU A 53 -2.33 -18.68 0.04
CA GLU A 53 -2.95 -19.65 -0.84
C GLU A 53 -4.38 -19.92 -0.37
N SER A 54 -5.33 -19.83 -1.30
CA SER A 54 -6.71 -20.20 -1.03
C SER A 54 -6.79 -21.69 -0.65
N ALA A 55 -7.61 -22.01 0.35
CA ALA A 55 -7.81 -23.39 0.79
C ALA A 55 -8.48 -24.28 -0.29
N ALA A 56 -9.22 -23.67 -1.23
CA ALA A 56 -10.00 -24.41 -2.22
C ALA A 56 -9.17 -24.86 -3.43
N ASN A 57 -8.21 -24.04 -3.87
CA ASN A 57 -7.51 -24.24 -5.14
C ASN A 57 -6.07 -23.68 -5.16
N GLN A 58 -5.52 -23.34 -4.00
CA GLN A 58 -4.15 -22.81 -3.84
C GLN A 58 -3.86 -21.51 -4.62
N GLN A 59 -4.90 -20.78 -5.02
CA GLN A 59 -4.74 -19.51 -5.72
C GLN A 59 -4.30 -18.40 -4.79
N ARG A 60 -3.54 -17.46 -5.34
CA ARG A 60 -3.14 -16.21 -4.67
C ARG A 60 -3.72 -15.03 -5.42
N PHE A 61 -4.00 -13.96 -4.67
CA PHE A 61 -4.58 -12.74 -5.21
C PHE A 61 -3.72 -11.52 -4.88
N MET A 62 -3.55 -10.65 -5.87
CA MET A 62 -2.80 -9.40 -5.72
C MET A 62 -3.39 -8.32 -6.61
N PHE A 63 -3.46 -7.09 -6.13
CA PHE A 63 -3.82 -5.95 -6.97
C PHE A 63 -2.60 -5.29 -7.57
N ARG A 64 -2.74 -4.83 -8.82
CA ARG A 64 -1.92 -3.76 -9.39
C ARG A 64 -2.71 -2.46 -9.36
N GLY A 65 -2.36 -1.57 -8.45
CA GLY A 65 -3.03 -0.29 -8.21
C GLY A 65 -2.39 0.88 -8.94
N SER A 66 -3.21 1.87 -9.31
CA SER A 66 -2.79 3.22 -9.68
C SER A 66 -2.67 4.04 -8.41
N VAL A 67 -1.46 4.47 -8.05
CA VAL A 67 -1.19 5.10 -6.75
C VAL A 67 -0.58 6.50 -6.92
N LEU A 68 -1.21 7.50 -6.32
CA LEU A 68 -0.76 8.88 -6.23
C LEU A 68 0.27 9.03 -5.10
N VAL A 69 1.49 8.57 -5.35
CA VAL A 69 2.60 8.62 -4.36
C VAL A 69 3.08 10.04 -4.06
N GLY A 70 2.88 10.99 -4.98
CA GLY A 70 3.26 12.40 -4.84
C GLY A 70 4.70 12.61 -4.36
N ARG A 71 4.89 13.58 -3.48
CA ARG A 71 6.14 13.79 -2.73
C ARG A 71 6.17 12.80 -1.58
N PHE A 72 7.26 12.05 -1.47
CA PHE A 72 7.45 11.10 -0.39
C PHE A 72 8.68 11.42 0.46
N THR A 73 8.67 10.90 1.68
CA THR A 73 9.80 10.94 2.62
C THR A 73 9.94 9.59 3.31
N LYS A 74 11.00 9.40 4.11
CA LYS A 74 11.20 8.16 4.85
C LYS A 74 10.10 7.96 5.88
N GLY A 75 9.50 6.78 5.89
CA GLY A 75 8.51 6.39 6.88
C GLY A 75 9.14 5.94 8.19
N SER A 76 8.32 5.91 9.24
CA SER A 76 8.67 5.40 10.56
C SER A 76 7.42 4.83 11.22
N GLU A 77 7.63 3.90 12.15
CA GLU A 77 6.55 3.33 12.96
C GLU A 77 5.74 4.42 13.70
N GLY A 78 4.44 4.19 13.85
CA GLY A 78 3.53 5.09 14.57
C GLY A 78 3.07 6.33 13.78
N LEU A 79 3.52 6.53 12.54
CA LEU A 79 2.99 7.58 11.67
C LEU A 79 1.54 7.26 11.27
N ARG A 80 0.61 8.17 11.54
CA ARG A 80 -0.79 8.07 11.06
C ARG A 80 -1.11 8.96 9.87
N ARG A 81 -0.12 9.73 9.44
CA ARG A 81 -0.14 10.62 8.26
C ARG A 81 1.29 10.95 7.86
N PRO A 82 1.53 11.39 6.62
CA PRO A 82 2.87 11.79 6.22
C PRO A 82 3.41 12.96 7.06
N PRO A 83 4.74 13.04 7.27
CA PRO A 83 5.38 14.18 7.95
C PRO A 83 5.16 15.52 7.22
N ALA A 84 5.42 16.63 7.92
CA ALA A 84 5.42 17.96 7.31
C ALA A 84 6.66 18.17 6.40
N LEU A 85 6.49 18.96 5.34
CA LEU A 85 7.59 19.42 4.50
C LEU A 85 8.48 20.38 5.30
N ALA A 86 9.80 20.14 5.29
CA ALA A 86 10.77 20.87 6.13
C ALA A 86 10.70 22.40 6.01
N ASP A 87 10.44 22.91 4.81
CA ASP A 87 10.39 24.34 4.50
C ASP A 87 8.97 24.93 4.56
N ARG A 88 7.94 24.10 4.78
CA ARG A 88 6.53 24.52 4.73
C ARG A 88 5.72 23.73 5.75
N HIS A 89 5.74 24.16 7.02
CA HIS A 89 5.01 23.53 8.14
C HIS A 89 3.49 23.36 7.95
N ARG A 90 2.91 23.97 6.90
CA ARG A 90 1.49 23.83 6.54
C ARG A 90 1.21 22.75 5.49
N LEU A 91 2.23 22.21 4.83
CA LEU A 91 2.10 21.18 3.81
C LEU A 91 2.71 19.88 4.30
N LEU A 92 2.02 18.77 4.05
CA LEU A 92 2.50 17.43 4.32
C LEU A 92 3.14 16.85 3.05
N TYR A 93 3.95 15.82 3.23
CA TYR A 93 4.23 14.88 2.15
C TYR A 93 2.93 14.15 1.75
N ASP A 94 2.92 13.54 0.57
CA ASP A 94 1.76 12.81 0.07
C ASP A 94 1.81 11.33 0.46
N SER A 95 3.01 10.77 0.65
CA SER A 95 3.23 9.39 1.09
C SER A 95 4.55 9.22 1.85
N VAL A 96 4.81 8.02 2.37
CA VAL A 96 6.11 7.66 2.93
C VAL A 96 6.64 6.36 2.34
N VAL A 97 7.96 6.18 2.40
CA VAL A 97 8.69 5.06 1.78
C VAL A 97 9.73 4.45 2.72
N ASP A 98 10.26 3.30 2.34
CA ASP A 98 11.36 2.60 3.02
C ASP A 98 12.72 3.31 2.88
N ASP A 99 13.14 3.62 1.65
CA ASP A 99 14.33 4.43 1.34
C ASP A 99 13.99 5.51 0.29
N PRO A 100 14.03 6.81 0.64
CA PRO A 100 13.77 7.90 -0.30
C PRO A 100 14.67 7.94 -1.53
N ARG A 101 15.87 7.34 -1.47
CA ARG A 101 16.81 7.31 -2.60
C ARG A 101 16.45 6.23 -3.61
N SER A 102 15.85 5.13 -3.15
CA SER A 102 15.47 3.99 -3.98
C SER A 102 14.26 3.27 -3.37
N PRO A 103 13.05 3.87 -3.46
CA PRO A 103 11.90 3.36 -2.76
C PRO A 103 11.44 2.04 -3.38
N SER A 104 11.21 1.04 -2.53
CA SER A 104 10.65 -0.27 -2.89
C SER A 104 9.23 -0.46 -2.35
N ILE A 105 8.89 0.25 -1.26
CA ILE A 105 7.60 0.23 -0.58
C ILE A 105 7.09 1.66 -0.46
N PHE A 106 5.79 1.85 -0.71
CA PHE A 106 5.06 3.08 -0.45
C PHE A 106 3.94 2.81 0.55
N VAL A 107 3.77 3.72 1.49
CA VAL A 107 2.65 3.70 2.45
C VAL A 107 1.77 4.91 2.21
N ILE A 108 0.49 4.64 1.99
CA ILE A 108 -0.55 5.61 1.62
C ILE A 108 -1.53 5.76 2.78
N PHE A 109 -1.83 7.01 3.16
CA PHE A 109 -2.65 7.33 4.32
C PHE A 109 -4.04 7.83 3.95
N GLN A 110 -4.34 8.04 2.66
CA GLN A 110 -5.66 8.45 2.19
C GLN A 110 -6.19 7.49 1.12
N ASN A 111 -7.44 7.07 1.26
CA ASN A 111 -8.04 6.02 0.42
C ASN A 111 -8.23 6.45 -1.04
N ASP A 112 -8.39 7.75 -1.28
CA ASP A 112 -8.55 8.36 -2.60
C ASP A 112 -7.22 8.46 -3.38
N GLN A 113 -6.08 8.24 -2.74
CA GLN A 113 -4.77 8.21 -3.41
C GLN A 113 -4.47 6.88 -4.11
N ALA A 114 -5.30 5.85 -3.96
CA ALA A 114 -5.06 4.55 -4.56
C ALA A 114 -6.32 3.99 -5.22
N TYR A 115 -6.18 3.56 -6.48
CA TYR A 115 -7.26 2.95 -7.25
C TYR A 115 -6.88 1.50 -7.63
N PRO A 116 -7.70 0.48 -7.25
CA PRO A 116 -7.44 -0.92 -7.58
C PRO A 116 -7.70 -1.18 -9.07
N LYS A 117 -6.66 -1.04 -9.90
CA LYS A 117 -6.82 -1.03 -11.36
C LYS A 117 -6.97 -2.42 -11.97
N HIS A 118 -6.19 -3.39 -11.49
CA HIS A 118 -6.26 -4.77 -11.95
C HIS A 118 -6.12 -5.73 -10.78
N LEU A 119 -6.86 -6.84 -10.84
CA LEU A 119 -6.66 -8.02 -10.01
C LEU A 119 -5.78 -9.02 -10.78
N ILE A 120 -4.80 -9.59 -10.10
CA ILE A 120 -3.92 -10.65 -10.59
C ILE A 120 -4.21 -11.89 -9.75
N GLU A 121 -4.54 -12.98 -10.42
CA GLU A 121 -4.78 -14.30 -9.86
C GLU A 121 -3.72 -15.26 -10.44
N TYR A 122 -3.03 -16.00 -9.58
CA TYR A 122 -1.95 -16.91 -9.95
C TYR A 122 -1.75 -18.06 -8.96
#